data_AF-A0A4C1X161-F1
#
_entry.id   AF-A0A4C1X161-F1
#
_cell.length_a   1.000
_cell.length_b   1.000
_cell.length_c   1.000
_cell.angle_alpha   90.00
_cell.angle_beta   90.00
_cell.angle_gamma   90.00
#
_symmetry.space_group_name_H-M   'P 1'
#
loop_
_entity.id
_entity.type
_entity.pdbx_description
1 polymer ?
#
loop_
_entity_poly.entity_id
_entity_poly.type
_entity_poly.pdbx_seq_one_letter_code
_entity_poly.pdbx_strand_id
1 'polypeptide(L)'
;MKNTAIQRHAVAARVARPLRSRTPALCNHAQSLARHQTALGDEAPCKTIIYNWFAEFKRGRVNLSDEFRSSSAVINKSIDAVRPMIETDWHVTYHTRREHPQA
;
A
#
# COMPACT_ATOMS: atom_id res chain seq x y z
N MET A 1 5.78 -39.59 -60.68
CA MET A 1 4.56 -39.41 -59.87
C MET A 1 4.50 -40.52 -58.83
N LYS A 2 4.56 -40.17 -57.54
CA LYS A 2 4.00 -40.86 -56.35
C LYS A 2 4.42 -40.04 -55.12
N ASN A 3 3.52 -39.19 -54.64
CA ASN A 3 3.62 -38.42 -53.40
C ASN A 3 3.08 -39.25 -52.23
N THR A 4 3.75 -39.29 -51.08
CA THR A 4 3.19 -39.32 -49.70
C THR A 4 4.36 -39.35 -48.70
N ALA A 5 4.70 -38.23 -48.04
CA ALA A 5 4.21 -37.78 -46.73
C ALA A 5 4.62 -38.68 -45.55
N ILE A 6 5.53 -38.19 -44.69
CA ILE A 6 5.68 -38.38 -43.22
C ILE A 6 6.89 -37.47 -42.83
N GLN A 7 6.69 -36.23 -42.40
CA GLN A 7 6.42 -35.74 -41.03
C GLN A 7 7.51 -36.05 -39.98
N ARG A 8 8.45 -35.09 -39.86
CA ARG A 8 8.97 -34.33 -38.69
C ARG A 8 9.38 -35.00 -37.35
N HIS A 9 10.43 -34.39 -36.78
CA HIS A 9 10.84 -34.23 -35.35
C HIS A 9 11.76 -35.31 -34.75
N ALA A 10 12.80 -35.04 -33.96
CA ALA A 10 13.37 -33.82 -33.37
C ALA A 10 14.86 -34.06 -33.02
N VAL A 11 15.74 -33.07 -33.20
CA VAL A 11 17.08 -33.07 -32.57
C VAL A 11 16.98 -32.24 -31.29
N ALA A 12 17.23 -32.87 -30.16
CA ALA A 12 17.16 -32.27 -28.84
C ALA A 12 18.23 -31.18 -28.67
N ALA A 13 17.82 -29.90 -28.67
CA ALA A 13 18.66 -28.81 -28.22
C ALA A 13 18.62 -28.76 -26.69
N ARG A 14 19.74 -29.13 -26.06
CA ARG A 14 19.97 -29.00 -24.62
C ARG A 14 19.98 -27.51 -24.27
N VAL A 15 18.87 -26.97 -23.77
CA VAL A 15 18.81 -25.60 -23.25
C VAL A 15 19.69 -25.53 -22.01
N ALA A 16 20.84 -24.85 -22.12
CA ALA A 16 21.69 -24.53 -20.99
C ALA A 16 20.89 -23.66 -20.01
N ARG A 17 20.68 -24.16 -18.79
CA ARG A 17 20.04 -23.42 -17.70
C ARG A 17 20.94 -22.21 -17.37
N PRO A 18 20.45 -20.95 -17.40
CA PRO A 18 21.27 -19.81 -17.05
C PRO A 18 21.68 -19.90 -15.58
N LEU A 19 22.97 -19.78 -15.31
CA LEU A 19 23.49 -19.56 -13.97
C LEU A 19 22.83 -18.28 -13.44
N ARG A 20 22.12 -18.41 -12.32
CA ARG A 20 21.47 -17.30 -11.64
C ARG A 20 22.55 -16.32 -11.19
N SER A 21 22.77 -15.27 -11.98
CA SER A 21 23.66 -14.18 -11.60
C SER A 21 23.11 -13.54 -10.33
N ARG A 22 23.91 -13.59 -9.27
CA ARG A 22 23.61 -13.02 -7.97
C ARG A 22 24.03 -11.55 -7.89
N THR A 23 23.91 -10.84 -9.01
CA THR A 23 24.03 -9.39 -9.05
C THR A 23 22.62 -8.82 -8.87
N PRO A 24 22.34 -7.99 -7.85
CA PRO A 24 21.10 -7.22 -7.85
C PRO A 24 21.20 -6.31 -9.07
N ALA A 25 20.52 -6.69 -10.16
CA ALA A 25 20.26 -5.77 -11.24
C ALA A 25 19.52 -4.61 -10.59
N LEU A 26 20.24 -3.51 -10.35
CA LEU A 26 19.62 -2.24 -10.03
C LEU A 26 18.78 -1.90 -11.25
N CYS A 27 17.51 -2.32 -11.21
CA CYS A 27 16.51 -1.92 -12.18
C CYS A 27 16.67 -0.41 -12.35
N ASN A 28 17.02 0.06 -13.56
CA ASN A 28 17.16 1.48 -13.78
C ASN A 28 15.82 2.16 -13.43
N HIS A 29 15.86 3.39 -12.88
CA HIS A 29 14.65 4.05 -12.34
C HIS A 29 13.54 4.16 -13.40
N ALA A 30 13.94 4.26 -14.68
CA ALA A 30 13.03 4.29 -15.82
C ALA A 30 12.25 2.97 -16.00
N GLN A 31 12.91 1.82 -15.91
CA GLN A 31 12.26 0.51 -16.03
C GLN A 31 11.31 0.25 -14.86
N SER A 32 11.73 0.64 -13.66
CA SER A 32 10.90 0.52 -12.46
C SER A 32 9.64 1.39 -12.54
N LEU A 33 9.79 2.64 -13.01
CA LEU A 33 8.68 3.56 -13.26
C LEU A 33 7.70 2.99 -14.31
N ALA A 34 8.22 2.50 -15.43
CA ALA A 34 7.40 1.91 -16.49
C ALA A 34 6.56 0.73 -15.95
N ARG A 35 7.16 -0.14 -15.12
CA ARG A 35 6.44 -1.26 -14.49
C ARG A 35 5.32 -0.80 -13.56
N HIS A 36 5.54 0.26 -12.75
CA HIS A 36 4.50 0.81 -11.88
C HIS A 36 3.35 1.40 -12.70
N GLN A 37 3.66 2.15 -13.75
CA GLN A 37 2.65 2.75 -14.63
C GLN A 37 1.84 1.70 -15.39
N THR A 38 2.47 0.64 -15.89
CA THR A 38 1.75 -0.44 -16.58
C THR A 38 0.90 -1.28 -15.61
N ALA A 39 1.35 -1.49 -14.37
CA ALA A 39 0.64 -2.32 -13.41
C ALA A 39 -0.57 -1.62 -12.76
N LEU A 40 -0.47 -0.31 -12.51
CA LEU A 40 -1.51 0.48 -11.83
C LEU A 40 -2.32 1.36 -12.78
N GLY A 41 -1.86 1.55 -14.02
CA GLY A 41 -2.56 2.37 -15.01
C GLY A 41 -2.81 3.78 -14.52
N ASP A 42 -4.07 4.20 -14.51
CA ASP A 42 -4.52 5.52 -14.06
C ASP A 42 -4.55 5.67 -12.54
N GLU A 43 -4.56 4.55 -11.79
CA GLU A 43 -4.45 4.54 -10.33
C GLU A 43 -2.98 4.64 -9.88
N ALA A 44 -2.04 4.66 -10.83
CA ALA A 44 -0.63 4.80 -10.52
C ALA A 44 -0.36 6.14 -9.80
N PRO A 45 0.42 6.14 -8.71
CA PRO A 45 0.91 7.38 -8.11
C PRO A 45 1.64 8.23 -9.15
N CYS A 46 1.51 9.55 -9.05
CA CYS A 46 2.16 10.44 -9.99
C CYS A 46 3.69 10.23 -9.99
N LYS A 47 4.32 10.52 -11.13
CA LYS A 47 5.77 10.34 -11.34
C LYS A 47 6.60 10.91 -10.17
N THR A 48 6.19 12.06 -9.65
CA THR A 48 6.85 12.75 -8.52
C THR A 48 6.83 11.92 -7.23
N ILE A 49 5.71 11.27 -6.88
CA ILE A 49 5.61 10.40 -5.69
C ILE A 49 6.55 9.21 -5.83
N ILE A 50 6.56 8.59 -7.01
CA ILE A 50 7.42 7.43 -7.29
C ILE A 50 8.91 7.79 -7.14
N TYR A 51 9.35 8.94 -7.67
CA TYR A 51 10.74 9.39 -7.49
C TYR A 51 11.08 9.75 -6.04
N ASN A 52 10.12 10.29 -5.28
CA ASN A 52 10.32 10.57 -3.86
C ASN A 52 10.57 9.27 -3.09
N TRP A 53 9.80 8.21 -3.36
CA TRP A 53 10.05 6.89 -2.78
C TRP A 53 11.44 6.34 -3.14
N PHE A 54 11.88 6.47 -4.40
CA PHE A 54 13.25 6.08 -4.78
C PHE A 54 14.33 6.83 -3.98
N ALA A 55 14.11 8.13 -3.72
CA ALA A 55 15.03 8.91 -2.89
C ALA A 55 15.07 8.42 -1.44
N GLU A 56 13.91 8.11 -0.85
CA GLU A 56 13.80 7.58 0.51
C GLU A 56 14.43 6.17 0.63
N PHE A 57 14.25 5.30 -0.37
CA PHE A 57 14.93 4.01 -0.42
C PHE A 57 16.46 4.17 -0.50
N LYS A 58 16.97 5.13 -1.29
CA LYS A 58 18.40 5.45 -1.33
C LYS A 58 18.93 6.01 -0.01
N ARG A 59 18.07 6.63 0.80
CA ARG A 59 18.37 7.07 2.18
C ARG A 59 18.37 5.92 3.19
N GLY A 60 18.11 4.68 2.75
CA GLY A 60 18.10 3.50 3.61
C GLY A 60 16.78 3.30 4.36
N ARG A 61 15.74 4.08 4.07
CA ARG A 61 14.41 3.84 4.63
C ARG A 61 13.79 2.63 3.93
N VAL A 62 13.63 1.55 4.69
CA VAL A 62 13.04 0.29 4.21
C VAL A 62 11.52 0.29 4.35
N ASN A 63 10.98 1.14 5.25
CA ASN A 63 9.55 1.28 5.48
C ASN A 63 9.04 2.59 4.87
N LEU A 64 7.97 2.51 4.08
CA LEU A 64 7.26 3.65 3.47
C LEU A 64 6.01 4.05 4.27
N SER A 65 5.78 3.48 5.46
CA SER A 65 4.67 3.93 6.30
C SER A 65 4.82 5.41 6.59
N ASP A 66 3.75 6.19 6.40
CA ASP A 66 3.73 7.57 6.84
C ASP A 66 4.01 7.62 8.34
N GLU A 67 4.91 8.51 8.76
CA GLU A 67 5.12 8.76 10.18
C GLU A 67 3.78 9.26 10.72
N PHE A 68 3.30 8.64 11.79
CA PHE A 68 2.02 9.03 12.40
C PHE A 68 2.05 10.53 12.67
N ARG A 69 1.27 11.27 11.88
CA ARG A 69 1.13 12.71 12.08
C ARG A 69 0.36 12.86 13.38
N SER A 70 1.06 13.31 14.42
CA SER A 70 0.45 13.56 15.73
C SER A 70 -0.81 14.38 15.50
N SER A 71 -1.95 13.74 15.70
CA SER A 71 -3.26 14.36 15.65
C SER A 71 -3.22 15.52 16.65
N SER A 72 -3.27 16.73 16.08
CA SER A 72 -2.88 17.99 16.72
C SER A 72 -3.49 18.16 18.11
N ALA A 73 -2.82 18.92 18.98
CA ALA A 73 -3.31 19.34 20.29
C ALA A 73 -4.76 19.88 20.28
N VAL A 74 -5.27 20.32 19.12
CA VAL A 74 -6.67 20.70 18.89
C VAL A 74 -7.65 19.55 19.14
N ILE A 75 -7.32 18.31 18.76
CA ILE A 75 -8.20 17.14 18.97
C ILE A 75 -8.28 16.81 20.46
N ASN A 76 -7.15 16.82 21.17
CA ASN A 76 -7.15 16.62 22.63
C ASN A 76 -7.97 17.69 23.36
N LYS A 77 -7.81 18.97 22.97
CA LYS A 77 -8.63 20.08 23.51
C LYS A 77 -10.13 19.89 23.23
N SER A 78 -10.49 19.34 22.06
CA SER A 78 -11.89 19.06 21.73
C SER A 78 -12.48 17.94 22.59
N ILE A 79 -11.68 16.90 22.90
CA ILE A 79 -12.08 15.82 23.80
C ILE A 79 -12.25 16.35 25.23
N ASP A 80 -11.31 17.19 25.70
CA ASP A 80 -11.37 17.78 27.03
C ASP A 80 -12.55 18.75 27.19
N ALA A 81 -12.92 19.46 26.12
CA ALA A 81 -14.08 20.36 26.11
C ALA A 81 -15.42 19.61 26.08
N VAL A 82 -15.50 18.47 25.38
CA VAL A 82 -16.75 17.70 25.22
C VAL A 82 -17.00 16.74 26.38
N ARG A 83 -15.96 16.25 27.05
CA ARG A 83 -16.07 15.28 28.16
C ARG A 83 -17.00 15.76 29.30
N PRO A 84 -16.93 17.00 29.82
CA PRO A 84 -17.81 17.47 30.89
C PRO A 84 -19.28 17.59 30.45
N MET A 85 -19.52 17.89 29.18
CA MET A 85 -20.88 17.99 28.63
C MET A 85 -21.59 16.64 28.64
N ILE A 86 -20.87 15.58 28.23
CA ILE A 86 -21.38 14.20 28.23
C ILE A 86 -21.59 13.70 29.66
N GLU A 87 -20.65 13.98 30.57
CA GLU A 87 -20.75 13.55 31.96
C GLU A 87 -21.97 14.21 32.64
N THR A 88 -22.17 15.50 32.42
CA THR A 88 -23.34 16.24 32.95
C THR A 88 -24.65 15.69 32.38
N ASP A 89 -24.74 15.50 31.06
CA ASP A 89 -25.94 15.01 30.39
C ASP A 89 -26.29 13.56 30.80
N TRP A 90 -25.27 12.73 31.00
CA TRP A 90 -25.42 11.37 31.53
C TRP A 90 -26.01 11.37 32.95
N HIS A 91 -25.50 12.23 33.83
CA HIS A 91 -26.03 12.36 35.19
C HIS A 91 -27.47 12.86 35.17
N VAL A 92 -27.80 13.88 34.38
CA VAL A 92 -29.17 14.40 34.25
C VAL A 92 -30.13 13.33 33.75
N THR A 93 -29.76 12.61 32.68
CA THR A 93 -30.57 11.54 32.11
C THR A 93 -30.76 10.39 33.09
N TYR A 94 -29.71 10.00 33.80
CA TYR A 94 -29.77 8.91 34.77
C TYR A 94 -30.64 9.25 35.98
N HIS A 95 -30.50 10.46 36.54
CA HIS A 95 -31.33 10.92 37.65
C HIS A 95 -32.79 11.05 37.23
N THR A 96 -33.06 11.66 36.07
CA THR A 96 -34.44 11.82 35.55
C THR A 96 -35.13 10.47 35.33
N ARG A 97 -34.42 9.47 34.80
CA ARG A 97 -34.95 8.11 34.60
C ARG A 97 -35.14 7.32 35.90
N ARG A 98 -34.36 7.62 36.94
CA ARG A 98 -34.52 7.02 38.28
C ARG A 98 -35.73 7.61 39.01
N GLU A 99 -36.00 8.89 38.82
CA GLU A 99 -37.10 9.62 39.46
C GLU A 99 -38.46 9.35 38.79
N HIS A 100 -38.45 9.03 37.49
CA HIS A 100 -39.65 8.65 36.72
C HIS A 100 -39.52 7.23 36.16
N PRO A 101 -39.76 6.17 36.96
CA PRO A 101 -39.91 4.83 36.43
C PRO A 101 -41.13 4.80 35.50
N GLN A 102 -40.94 4.32 34.27
CA GLN A 102 -42.06 4.07 33.36
C GLN A 102 -43.04 3.10 34.04
N ALA A 103 -44.29 3.53 34.20
CA ALA A 103 -45.42 2.71 34.58
C ALA A 103 -45.86 1.79 33.43
#